data_AF-A0A258BYE1-F1
#
_entry.id   AF-A0A258BYE1-F1
#
_cell.length_a   1.000
_cell.length_b   1.000
_cell.length_c   1.000
_cell.angle_alpha   90.00
_cell.angle_beta   90.00
_cell.angle_gamma   90.00
#
_symmetry.space_group_name_H-M   'P 1'
#
loop_
_entity.id
_entity.type
_entity.pdbx_description
1 polymer ?
#
loop_
_entity_poly.entity_id
_entity_poly.type
_entity_poly.pdbx_seq_one_letter_code
_entity_poly.pdbx_strand_id
1 'polypeptide(L)' 'MGDSIGHATGVIRSLGIRGDFVTIEHGPFTGDIAMEAMTMGFGVMGDVDLSDFEEGDAVAFSVKRGRDG' A
#
# COMPACT_ATOMS: atom_id res chain seq x y z
N MET A 1 19.35 -10.58 6.34
CA MET A 1 19.20 -9.27 5.67
C MET A 1 17.72 -8.99 5.59
N GLY A 2 17.21 -8.13 6.47
CA GLY A 2 15.77 -7.99 6.73
C GLY A 2 15.07 -7.23 5.62
N ASP A 3 13.92 -7.73 5.22
CA ASP A 3 12.93 -6.94 4.50
C ASP A 3 12.54 -5.71 5.31
N SER A 4 12.57 -4.54 4.68
CA SER A 4 12.08 -3.31 5.30
C SER A 4 10.57 -3.27 5.21
N ILE A 5 9.92 -3.12 6.36
CA ILE A 5 8.46 -2.99 6.46
C ILE A 5 8.12 -1.54 6.80
N GLY A 6 7.16 -0.98 6.06
CA GLY A 6 6.60 0.33 6.32
C GLY A 6 5.11 0.22 6.61
N HIS A 7 4.61 1.04 7.54
CA HIS A 7 3.19 1.12 7.88
C HIS A 7 2.67 2.52 7.56
N ALA A 8 1.52 2.59 6.90
CA ALA A 8 0.86 3.85 6.59
C ALA A 8 -0.67 3.69 6.63
N THR A 9 -1.34 4.83 6.75
CA THR A 9 -2.79 4.94 6.53
C THR A 9 -3.03 5.78 5.29
N GLY A 10 -4.09 5.51 4.55
CA GLY A 10 -4.41 6.26 3.33
C GLY A 10 -5.82 6.04 2.85
N VAL A 11 -6.14 6.67 1.72
CA VAL A 11 -7.41 6.53 1.02
C VAL A 11 -7.17 5.84 -0.32
N ILE A 12 -7.94 4.81 -0.62
CA ILE A 12 -7.90 4.12 -1.91
C ILE A 12 -8.36 5.09 -2.99
N ARG A 13 -7.49 5.36 -3.96
CA ARG A 13 -7.77 6.22 -5.11
C ARG A 13 -8.09 5.46 -6.37
N SER A 14 -7.70 4.19 -6.47
CA SER A 14 -8.10 3.30 -7.57
C SER A 14 -7.74 1.85 -7.25
N LEU A 15 -8.56 0.90 -7.69
CA LEU A 15 -8.30 -0.53 -7.61
C LEU A 15 -8.05 -1.10 -9.01
N GLY A 16 -7.01 -1.90 -9.15
CA GLY A 16 -6.74 -2.64 -10.39
C GLY A 16 -7.84 -3.67 -10.64
N ILE A 17 -8.25 -3.83 -11.90
CA ILE A 17 -9.36 -4.71 -12.32
C ILE A 17 -9.21 -6.16 -11.83
N ARG A 18 -7.96 -6.62 -11.62
CA ARG A 18 -7.66 -8.00 -11.21
C ARG A 18 -7.29 -8.12 -9.72
N GLY A 19 -7.36 -7.02 -8.95
CA GLY A 19 -7.00 -7.00 -7.54
C GLY A 19 -5.49 -7.18 -7.27
N ASP A 20 -4.63 -7.06 -8.28
CA ASP A 20 -3.18 -7.21 -8.16
C ASP A 20 -2.45 -5.88 -7.86
N PHE A 21 -3.17 -4.77 -7.95
CA PHE A 21 -2.64 -3.43 -7.82
C PHE A 21 -3.65 -2.48 -7.17
N VAL A 22 -3.17 -1.58 -6.31
CA VAL A 22 -4.01 -0.55 -5.68
C VAL A 22 -3.26 0.77 -5.66
N THR A 23 -3.94 1.86 -6.03
CA THR A 23 -3.42 3.23 -5.86
C THR A 23 -3.97 3.79 -4.57
N ILE A 24 -3.10 4.23 -3.68
CA ILE A 24 -3.47 4.80 -2.38
C ILE A 24 -2.84 6.18 -2.26
N GLU A 25 -3.67 7.17 -1.90
CA GLU A 25 -3.19 8.43 -1.35
C GLU A 25 -2.90 8.20 0.13
N HIS A 26 -1.63 8.01 0.46
CA HIS A 26 -1.21 7.63 1.80
C HIS A 26 -0.61 8.82 2.55
N GLY A 27 -0.77 8.78 3.87
CA GLY A 27 -0.04 9.63 4.80
C GLY A 27 1.43 9.22 4.92
N PRO A 28 2.20 9.86 5.82
CA PRO A 28 3.60 9.51 6.03
C PRO A 28 3.74 8.07 6.53
N PHE A 29 4.72 7.36 5.98
CA PHE A 29 5.07 6.02 6.43
C PHE A 29 5.86 6.05 7.74
N THR A 30 5.67 5.00 8.53
CA THR A 30 6.39 4.73 9.77
C THR A 30 7.05 3.34 9.73
N GLY A 31 8.14 3.14 10.47
CA GLY A 31 8.90 1.89 10.49
C GLY A 31 10.23 2.00 9.73
N ASP A 32 10.64 0.92 9.06
CA ASP A 32 11.91 0.85 8.33
C ASP A 32 11.89 1.61 6.99
N ILE A 33 10.68 1.90 6.49
CA ILE A 33 10.47 2.71 5.29
C ILE A 33 9.94 4.07 5.73
N ALA A 34 10.73 5.11 5.53
CA ALA A 34 10.30 6.50 5.69
C ALA A 34 9.94 7.09 4.32
N MET A 35 8.70 7.52 4.17
CA MET A 35 8.18 8.19 2.98
C MET A 35 7.15 9.22 3.42
N GLU A 36 7.17 10.39 2.82
CA GLU A 36 6.19 11.45 3.07
C GLU A 36 4.81 11.10 2.47
N ALA A 37 3.80 11.91 2.80
CA ALA A 37 2.46 11.71 2.25
C ALA A 37 2.46 11.92 0.74
N MET A 38 2.04 10.92 -0.03
CA MET A 38 1.95 11.00 -1.48
C MET A 38 0.91 10.01 -2.03
N THR A 39 0.60 10.13 -3.32
CA THR A 39 -0.22 9.14 -4.03
C THR A 39 0.70 8.20 -4.78
N MET A 40 0.65 6.91 -4.45
CA MET A 40 1.49 5.88 -5.05
C MET A 40 0.69 4.61 -5.29
N GLY A 41 1.09 3.85 -6.31
CA GLY A 41 0.55 2.53 -6.60
C GLY A 41 1.37 1.43 -5.94
N PHE A 42 0.68 0.46 -5.35
CA PHE A 42 1.26 -0.67 -4.63
C PHE A 42 0.81 -1.98 -5.28
N GLY A 43 1.77 -2.88 -5.50
CA GLY A 43 1.47 -4.25 -5.86
C GLY A 43 0.91 -5.00 -4.64
N VAL A 44 -0.16 -5.74 -4.87
CA VAL A 44 -0.86 -6.51 -3.85
C VAL A 44 -0.15 -7.86 -3.71
N MET A 45 0.29 -8.20 -2.49
CA MET A 45 0.83 -9.53 -2.23
C MET A 45 -0.32 -10.54 -2.28
N GLY A 46 -0.11 -11.69 -2.94
CA GLY A 46 -1.20 -12.60 -3.34
C GLY A 46 -2.06 -13.24 -2.24
N ASP A 47 -1.85 -12.89 -0.98
CA ASP A 47 -2.70 -13.31 0.16
C ASP A 47 -3.65 -12.19 0.64
N VAL A 48 -3.53 -10.97 0.08
CA VAL A 48 -4.39 -9.83 0.44
C VAL A 48 -5.66 -9.87 -0.39
N ASP A 49 -6.81 -10.01 0.27
CA ASP A 49 -8.12 -9.88 -0.36
C ASP A 49 -8.52 -8.39 -0.44
N LEU A 50 -8.90 -7.95 -1.64
CA LEU A 50 -9.38 -6.60 -1.91
C LEU A 50 -10.89 -6.55 -2.20
N SER A 51 -11.60 -7.67 -2.05
CA SER A 51 -12.99 -7.80 -2.49
C SER A 51 -13.95 -6.93 -1.66
N ASP A 52 -13.58 -6.64 -0.42
CA ASP A 52 -14.34 -5.81 0.52
C ASP A 52 -13.98 -4.31 0.49
N PHE A 53 -13.08 -3.88 -0.41
CA PHE A 53 -12.64 -2.49 -0.49
C PHE A 53 -13.08 -1.82 -1.79
N GLU A 54 -13.32 -0.51 -1.71
CA GLU A 54 -13.69 0.33 -2.84
C GLU A 54 -12.90 1.65 -2.89
N GLU A 55 -13.04 2.37 -4.00
CA GLU A 55 -12.42 3.68 -4.17
C GLU A 55 -13.04 4.69 -3.19
N GLY A 56 -12.21 5.40 -2.43
CA GLY A 56 -12.63 6.30 -1.36
C GLY A 56 -12.50 5.72 0.04
N ASP A 57 -12.23 4.41 0.18
CA ASP A 57 -12.07 3.79 1.49
C ASP A 57 -10.78 4.21 2.19
N ALA A 58 -10.91 4.52 3.48
CA ALA A 58 -9.77 4.75 4.36
C ALA A 58 -9.23 3.42 4.88
N VAL A 59 -7.96 3.14 4.61
CA VAL A 59 -7.29 1.88 4.96
C VAL A 59 -6.02 2.12 5.75
N ALA A 60 -5.71 1.19 6.65
CA ALA A 60 -4.40 1.05 7.26
C ALA A 60 -3.70 -0.15 6.61
N PHE A 61 -2.47 0.03 6.14
CA PHE A 61 -1.77 -0.99 5.37
C PHE A 61 -0.28 -1.02 5.69
N SER A 62 0.33 -2.18 5.40
CA SER A 62 1.77 -2.40 5.54
C SER A 62 2.34 -2.71 4.17
N VAL A 63 3.52 -2.16 3.88
CA VAL A 63 4.25 -2.44 2.65
C VAL A 63 5.58 -3.08 2.97
N LYS A 64 6.03 -3.95 2.08
CA LYS A 64 7.33 -4.58 2.15
C LYS A 64 8.16 -4.11 0.97
N ARG A 65 9.29 -3.45 1.22
CA ARG A 65 10.22 -3.11 0.14
C ARG A 65 11.16 -4.28 -0.11
N GLY A 66 11.03 -4.88 -1.29
CA GLY A 66 11.94 -5.90 -1.79
C GLY A 66 13.31 -5.34 -2.16
N ARG A 67 14.19 -6.21 -2.67
CA ARG A 67 15.58 -5.85 -3.03
C ARG A 67 15.68 -4.94 -4.25
N ASP A 68 14.61 -4.87 -5.04
CA ASP A 68 14.65 -4.38 -6.41
C ASP A 68 14.25 -2.90 -6.57
N GLY A 69 13.88 -2.22 -5.47
CA GLY A 69 13.59 -0.79 -5.46
C GLY A 69 12.26 -0.42 -6.10
#